data_AF-A0A2N2VX44-F1
#
_entry.id   AF-A0A2N2VX44-F1
#
_cell.length_a   1.000
_cell.length_b   1.000
_cell.length_c   1.000
_cell.angle_alpha   90.00
_cell.angle_beta   90.00
_cell.angle_gamma   90.00
#
_symmetry.space_group_name_H-M   'P 1'
#
loop_
_entity.id
_entity.type
_entity.pdbx_description
1 polymer ?
#
loop_
_entity_poly.entity_id
_entity_poly.type
_entity_poly.pdbx_seq_one_letter_code
_entity_poly.pdbx_strand_id
1 'polypeptide(L)'
;IGKGLVVAATSIDGKVIEIMKHATYPNVLGVQFHPEPPFLYNASEKLSLEPGKSASNSFIDLYGAEKGETFNRNVWKWMGEVYK
;
A
#
# COMPACT_ATOMS: atom_id res chain seq x y z
N ILE A 1 -13.86 -14.35 -5.04
CA ILE A 1 -12.40 -14.55 -5.13
C ILE A 1 -12.15 -15.75 -6.03
N GLY A 2 -11.14 -15.70 -6.91
CA GLY A 2 -10.81 -16.81 -7.81
C GLY A 2 -10.27 -18.04 -7.07
N LYS A 3 -10.35 -19.22 -7.70
CA LYS A 3 -9.85 -20.47 -7.11
C LYS A 3 -8.36 -20.36 -6.81
N GLY A 4 -7.97 -20.78 -5.60
CA GLY A 4 -6.56 -20.79 -5.17
C GLY A 4 -6.00 -19.44 -4.74
N LEU A 5 -6.74 -18.34 -4.91
CA LEU A 5 -6.35 -17.03 -4.36
C LEU A 5 -6.76 -16.93 -2.89
N VAL A 6 -5.84 -16.50 -2.05
CA VAL A 6 -6.01 -16.31 -0.61
C VAL A 6 -5.68 -14.87 -0.26
N VAL A 7 -6.54 -14.22 0.52
CA VAL A 7 -6.32 -12.85 1.02
C VAL A 7 -5.09 -12.84 1.92
N ALA A 8 -4.16 -11.92 1.63
CA ALA A 8 -2.93 -11.72 2.40
C ALA A 8 -2.90 -10.37 3.10
N ALA A 9 -3.60 -9.35 2.58
CA ALA A 9 -3.73 -8.05 3.20
C ALA A 9 -5.06 -7.37 2.81
N THR A 10 -5.53 -6.46 3.66
CA THR A 10 -6.74 -5.65 3.46
C THR A 10 -6.50 -4.20 3.84
N SER A 11 -7.42 -3.29 3.48
CA SER A 11 -7.48 -1.93 4.00
C SER A 11 -7.56 -1.91 5.53
N ILE A 12 -7.27 -0.76 6.15
CA ILE A 12 -7.31 -0.57 7.60
C ILE A 12 -8.67 -0.98 8.19
N ASP A 13 -9.77 -0.73 7.47
CA ASP A 13 -11.12 -1.09 7.89
C ASP A 13 -11.54 -2.51 7.49
N GLY A 14 -10.65 -3.27 6.85
CA GLY A 14 -10.85 -4.66 6.46
C GLY A 14 -11.80 -4.88 5.29
N LYS A 15 -12.31 -3.82 4.66
CA LYS A 15 -13.35 -3.92 3.62
C LYS A 15 -12.81 -4.12 2.22
N VAL A 16 -11.58 -3.69 1.97
CA VAL A 16 -10.95 -3.76 0.65
C VAL A 16 -9.79 -4.75 0.71
N ILE A 17 -9.69 -5.65 -0.27
CA ILE A 17 -8.59 -6.61 -0.36
C ILE A 17 -7.44 -5.95 -1.12
N GLU A 18 -6.32 -5.76 -0.44
CA GLU A 18 -5.15 -5.06 -1.00
C GLU A 18 -4.13 -6.03 -1.60
N ILE A 19 -3.99 -7.24 -1.04
CA ILE A 19 -3.11 -8.28 -1.57
C ILE A 19 -3.79 -9.65 -1.50
N MET A 20 -3.62 -10.41 -2.57
CA MET A 20 -3.90 -11.84 -2.63
C MET A 20 -2.65 -12.60 -3.08
N LYS A 21 -2.44 -13.78 -2.50
CA LYS A 21 -1.42 -14.74 -2.93
C LYS A 21 -2.08 -16.00 -3.47
N HIS A 22 -1.43 -16.70 -4.39
CA HIS A 22 -1.91 -18.02 -4.79
C HIS A 22 -1.41 -19.11 -3.83
N ALA A 23 -2.29 -19.99 -3.39
CA ALA A 23 -1.97 -21.06 -2.44
C ALA A 23 -0.97 -22.09 -2.99
N THR A 24 -0.98 -22.33 -4.30
CA THR A 24 -0.12 -23.33 -4.97
C THR A 24 1.08 -22.72 -5.69
N TYR A 25 1.00 -21.44 -6.10
CA TYR A 25 2.00 -20.81 -6.95
C TYR A 25 2.63 -19.64 -6.19
N PRO A 26 3.81 -19.83 -5.55
CA PRO A 26 4.34 -18.88 -4.58
C PRO A 26 4.71 -17.52 -5.18
N ASN A 27 4.92 -17.46 -6.50
CA ASN A 27 5.28 -16.23 -7.21
C ASN A 27 4.07 -15.51 -7.84
N VAL A 28 2.84 -15.99 -7.59
CA VAL A 28 1.62 -15.32 -8.06
C VAL A 28 1.08 -14.44 -6.93
N LEU A 29 1.24 -13.14 -7.15
CA LEU A 29 0.75 -12.08 -6.26
C LEU A 29 -0.22 -11.20 -7.05
N GLY A 30 -1.44 -11.04 -6.53
CA GLY A 30 -2.38 -10.02 -6.98
C GLY A 30 -2.33 -8.87 -5.99
N VAL A 31 -2.08 -7.65 -6.46
CA VAL A 31 -2.04 -6.45 -5.61
C VAL A 31 -3.02 -5.41 -6.14
N GLN A 32 -3.79 -4.79 -5.24
CA GLN A 32 -4.54 -3.57 -5.52
C GLN A 32 -3.68 -2.36 -5.13
N PHE A 33 -2.42 -2.39 -5.54
CA PHE A 33 -1.45 -1.34 -5.25
C PHE A 33 -1.32 -0.43 -6.47
N HIS A 34 -1.53 0.87 -6.30
CA HIS A 34 -1.06 1.85 -7.26
C HIS A 34 0.36 2.31 -6.85
N PRO A 35 1.31 2.43 -7.80
CA PRO A 35 2.61 3.03 -7.52
C PRO A 35 2.44 4.40 -6.89
N GLU A 36 2.75 4.48 -5.60
CA GLU A 36 2.67 5.73 -4.85
C GLU A 36 3.86 6.63 -5.21
N PRO A 37 3.63 7.94 -5.42
CA PRO A 37 4.72 8.84 -5.74
C PRO A 37 5.65 9.02 -4.52
N PRO A 38 6.97 9.15 -4.73
CA PRO A 38 7.95 9.14 -3.63
C PRO A 38 7.73 10.21 -2.55
N PHE A 39 7.11 11.34 -2.91
CA PHE A 39 6.85 12.42 -1.98
C PHE A 39 5.92 12.02 -0.83
N LEU A 40 5.10 10.97 -0.98
CA LEU A 40 4.26 10.47 0.12
C LEU A 40 5.09 9.95 1.29
N TYR A 41 6.34 9.56 1.06
CA TYR A 41 7.24 9.09 2.12
C TYR A 41 8.07 10.21 2.76
N ASN A 42 7.82 11.48 2.40
CA ASN A 42 8.49 12.64 2.97
C ASN A 42 7.55 13.35 3.96
N ALA A 43 7.91 13.35 5.24
CA ALA A 43 7.10 13.98 6.30
C ALA A 43 6.95 15.51 6.15
N SER A 44 7.83 16.15 5.38
CA SER A 44 7.76 17.59 5.06
C SER A 44 6.70 17.89 3.99
N GLU A 45 6.28 16.91 3.20
CA GLU A 45 5.30 17.07 2.13
C GLU A 45 3.89 16.98 2.71
N LYS A 46 3.22 18.13 2.81
CA LYS A 46 1.87 18.19 3.37
C LYS A 46 0.83 17.95 2.28
N LEU A 47 -0.14 17.09 2.59
CA LEU A 47 -1.19 16.67 1.67
C LEU A 47 -2.53 17.24 2.10
N SER A 48 -3.23 17.86 1.15
CA SER A 48 -4.61 18.23 1.34
C SER A 48 -5.49 17.16 0.70
N LEU A 49 -6.34 16.52 1.50
CA LEU A 49 -7.33 15.56 1.02
C LEU A 49 -8.60 16.26 0.53
N GLU A 50 -8.72 17.57 0.75
CA GLU A 50 -9.91 18.36 0.43
C GLU A 50 -9.54 19.55 -0.46
N PRO A 51 -10.19 19.71 -1.63
CA PRO A 51 -9.95 20.86 -2.49
C PRO A 51 -10.13 22.19 -1.73
N GLY A 52 -9.16 23.09 -1.84
CA GLY A 52 -9.21 24.42 -1.23
C GLY A 52 -8.88 24.50 0.26
N LYS A 53 -8.60 23.38 0.94
CA LYS A 53 -8.06 23.41 2.31
C LYS A 53 -6.54 23.37 2.31
N SER A 54 -5.93 24.12 3.22
CA SER A 54 -4.48 24.02 3.48
C SER A 54 -4.15 22.66 4.09
N ALA A 55 -3.08 22.06 3.61
CA ALA A 55 -2.56 20.81 4.12
C ALA A 55 -1.81 21.02 5.44
N SER A 56 -2.13 20.23 6.47
CA SER A 56 -1.40 20.23 7.76
C SER A 56 -0.59 18.95 7.99
N ASN A 57 -1.05 17.84 7.42
CA ASN A 57 -0.52 16.51 7.65
C ASN A 57 0.09 15.95 6.37
N SER A 58 1.21 15.25 6.50
CA SER A 58 1.79 14.42 5.45
C SER A 58 1.09 13.05 5.40
N PHE A 59 1.39 12.25 4.37
CA PHE A 59 0.93 10.87 4.33
C PHE A 59 1.46 10.05 5.52
N ILE A 60 2.71 10.28 5.94
CA ILE A 60 3.31 9.62 7.11
C ILE A 60 2.57 9.99 8.40
N ASP A 61 2.15 11.25 8.55
CA ASP A 61 1.39 11.70 9.73
C ASP A 61 0.01 10.99 9.81
N LEU A 62 -0.61 10.73 8.66
CA LEU A 62 -1.95 10.13 8.58
C LEU A 62 -1.91 8.59 8.61
N TYR A 63 -0.96 7.99 7.89
CA TYR A 63 -0.91 6.56 7.55
C TYR A 63 0.42 5.90 7.92
N GLY A 64 1.17 6.48 8.86
CA GLY A 64 2.45 5.95 9.33
C GLY A 64 2.37 4.54 9.91
N ALA A 65 3.49 3.82 9.80
CA ALA A 65 3.64 2.43 10.26
C ALA A 65 2.55 1.48 9.71
N GLU A 66 1.91 0.71 10.58
CA GLU A 66 0.91 -0.32 10.23
C GLU A 66 -0.39 0.23 9.64
N LYS A 67 -0.56 1.56 9.60
CA LYS A 67 -1.72 2.19 8.96
C LYS A 67 -1.61 2.24 7.44
N GLY A 68 -0.46 1.94 6.84
CA GLY A 68 -0.33 1.86 5.39
C GLY A 68 1.10 2.05 4.89
N GLU A 69 1.91 2.86 5.58
CA GLU A 69 3.30 3.09 5.21
C GLU A 69 4.12 1.79 5.15
N THR A 70 4.06 0.96 6.20
CA THR A 70 4.80 -0.31 6.26
C THR A 70 4.43 -1.20 5.09
N PHE A 71 3.13 -1.28 4.77
CA PHE A 71 2.61 -2.06 3.66
C PHE A 71 3.19 -1.59 2.32
N ASN A 72 3.08 -0.29 2.01
CA ASN A 72 3.54 0.27 0.73
C ASN A 72 5.05 0.08 0.55
N ARG A 73 5.85 0.33 1.60
CA ARG A 73 7.31 0.12 1.56
C ARG A 73 7.68 -1.35 1.33
N ASN A 74 6.97 -2.28 1.97
CA ASN A 74 7.23 -3.71 1.79
C ASN A 74 6.90 -4.18 0.37
N VAL A 75 5.83 -3.67 -0.23
CA VAL A 75 5.46 -3.95 -1.62
C VAL A 75 6.54 -3.44 -2.58
N TRP A 76 7.03 -2.21 -2.38
CA TRP A 76 8.16 -1.66 -3.17
C TRP A 76 9.44 -2.48 -3.03
N LYS A 77 9.79 -2.87 -1.80
CA LYS A 77 10.97 -3.70 -1.52
C LYS A 77 10.86 -5.04 -2.25
N TRP A 78 9.72 -5.71 -2.14
CA TRP A 78 9.47 -6.98 -2.83
C TRP A 78 9.58 -6.84 -4.35
N MET A 79 8.95 -5.84 -4.96
CA MET A 79 9.06 -5.60 -6.41
C MET A 79 10.51 -5.37 -6.84
N GLY A 80 11.27 -4.56 -6.09
CA GLY A 80 12.67 -4.30 -6.36
C GLY A 80 13.60 -5.50 -6.14
N GLU A 81 13.18 -6.51 -5.38
CA GLU A 81 13.90 -7.79 -5.24
C GLU A 81 13.57 -8.76 -6.38
N VAL A 82 12.32 -8.80 -6.83
CA VAL A 82 11.85 -9.72 -7.89
C VAL A 82 12.31 -9.30 -9.29
N TYR A 83 12.33 -8.01 -9.58
CA TYR A 83 12.62 -7.48 -10.93
C TYR A 83 14.03 -6.89 -11.08
N LYS A 84 14.97 -7.31 -10.23
CA LYS A 84 16.39 -6.93 -10.30
C LYS A 84 17.12 -7.58 -11.47
#